data_AF-M2RAL2-F1
#
_entry.id   AF-M2RAL2-F1
#
_cell.length_a   1.000
_cell.length_b   1.000
_cell.length_c   1.000
_cell.angle_alpha   90.00
_cell.angle_beta   90.00
_cell.angle_gamma   90.00
#
_symmetry.space_group_name_H-M   'P 1'
#
loop_
_entity.id
_entity.type
_entity.pdbx_description
1 polymer ?
#
loop_
_entity_poly.entity_id
_entity_poly.type
_entity_poly.pdbx_seq_one_letter_code
_entity_poly.pdbx_strand_id
1 'polypeptide(L)'
;MNEIQCNFCNKILNDPVTFSCGHSFCLVCVRQIFRKDNICPTCQKPFGRPFKVNEKMKIRIERFIEQQSISSKTNESDECIINVQPNSSLLSLPDYTILEIMKVDIKCGCLLAQTCKKLNELFNRDSLWMDKVLSINPHFKHQIGASWKIECFWLSSRRNCYIKGGINNYNVQTIFYSANQIHQVQVIDPSDNLTVYDNQYLYEINLNNEINKIKLSGFKSISKIQRRANKLLILDNDTFYKYDLLTQSILCSYIPHNKIITTLMNERDFLITQHSILQMDDDGTFTEAVFPNMDIVDAMFYNKNIVLIGKEMEKNCVHVINTSGKCIKVIEFDDPITLVDGWRMVDNNNQLIYINKSVVYCGNKMWVPGEDNIKDNENYSTIKIKKIGYDIVICIHSNFIQINDQTFEIDIETNDWYVDELNERIILVDFNQRKALVVSFNDGVLFSIILGSDSEIVRGIIVNLFEYKLYVILDKSVRLLQFGN
;
A
#
# COMPACT_ATOMS: atom_id res chain seq x y z
N MET A 1 -31.86 1.27 34.78
CA MET A 1 -30.69 1.29 33.88
C MET A 1 -30.99 2.29 32.78
N ASN A 2 -30.10 3.22 32.44
CA ASN A 2 -30.43 4.30 31.50
C ASN A 2 -30.55 3.77 30.07
N GLU A 3 -31.76 3.74 29.51
CA GLU A 3 -32.01 3.22 28.15
C GLU A 3 -31.19 3.94 27.06
N ILE A 4 -30.82 5.20 27.31
CA ILE A 4 -30.05 6.07 26.40
C ILE A 4 -28.53 5.98 26.56
N GLN A 5 -28.02 5.15 27.48
CA GLN A 5 -26.59 5.06 27.82
C GLN A 5 -25.96 3.78 27.28
N CYS A 6 -24.74 3.89 26.74
CA CYS A 6 -24.02 2.77 26.14
C CYS A 6 -23.25 1.98 27.20
N ASN A 7 -23.69 0.76 27.51
CA ASN A 7 -23.04 -0.13 28.51
C ASN A 7 -21.57 -0.55 28.17
N PHE A 8 -21.01 -0.12 27.04
CA PHE A 8 -19.63 -0.40 26.65
C PHE A 8 -18.68 0.79 26.85
N CYS A 9 -19.13 2.02 26.58
CA CYS A 9 -18.31 3.24 26.74
C CYS A 9 -18.84 4.21 27.81
N ASN A 10 -19.95 3.86 28.49
CA ASN A 10 -20.65 4.59 29.53
C ASN A 10 -21.11 6.02 29.18
N LYS A 11 -20.97 6.45 27.91
CA LYS A 11 -21.50 7.70 27.36
C LYS A 11 -22.94 7.53 26.86
N ILE A 12 -23.60 8.65 26.54
CA ILE A 12 -24.87 8.64 25.78
C ILE A 12 -24.65 7.93 24.43
N LEU A 13 -25.65 7.17 23.98
CA LEU A 13 -25.60 6.40 22.74
C LEU A 13 -25.50 7.31 21.50
N ASN A 14 -24.38 7.21 20.77
CA ASN A 14 -24.20 7.85 19.46
C ASN A 14 -24.39 6.81 18.34
N ASP A 15 -25.27 7.08 17.38
CA ASP A 15 -25.77 6.12 16.38
C ASP A 15 -26.12 4.75 17.02
N PRO A 16 -27.19 4.67 17.83
CA PRO A 16 -27.54 3.46 18.57
C PRO A 16 -27.84 2.29 17.63
N VAL A 17 -27.15 1.16 17.83
CA VAL A 17 -27.45 -0.13 17.20
C VAL A 17 -27.98 -1.07 18.27
N THR A 18 -29.21 -1.55 18.07
CA THR A 18 -29.87 -2.50 18.97
C THR A 18 -29.64 -3.93 18.46
N PHE A 19 -29.09 -4.80 19.31
CA PHE A 19 -28.92 -6.22 19.01
C PHE A 19 -30.25 -6.99 19.12
N SER A 20 -30.30 -8.18 18.53
CA SER A 20 -31.41 -9.14 18.67
C SER A 20 -31.72 -9.51 20.13
N CYS A 21 -30.77 -9.32 21.04
CA CYS A 21 -30.94 -9.48 22.49
C CYS A 21 -31.46 -8.23 23.23
N GLY A 22 -31.93 -7.20 22.52
CA GLY A 22 -32.54 -5.98 23.06
C GLY A 22 -31.56 -4.90 23.55
N HIS A 23 -30.29 -5.27 23.80
CA HIS A 23 -29.28 -4.32 24.25
C HIS A 23 -28.80 -3.41 23.11
N SER A 24 -28.55 -2.14 23.43
CA SER A 24 -28.14 -1.12 22.46
C SER A 24 -26.78 -0.53 22.81
N PHE A 25 -25.95 -0.34 21.79
CA PHE A 25 -24.59 0.21 21.90
C PHE A 25 -24.36 1.20 20.75
N CYS A 26 -23.40 2.12 20.88
CA CYS A 26 -23.02 3.01 19.78
C CYS A 26 -22.53 2.19 18.57
N LEU A 27 -22.82 2.59 17.33
CA LEU A 27 -22.37 1.90 16.11
C LEU A 27 -20.85 1.64 16.11
N VAL A 28 -20.06 2.60 16.62
CA VAL A 28 -18.60 2.45 16.79
C VAL A 28 -18.26 1.36 17.81
N CYS A 29 -18.93 1.35 18.97
CA CYS A 29 -18.76 0.32 19.99
C CYS A 29 -19.13 -1.07 19.46
N VAL A 30 -20.23 -1.20 18.70
CA VAL A 30 -20.60 -2.47 18.04
C VAL A 30 -19.52 -2.97 17.09
N ARG A 31 -18.96 -2.07 16.27
CA ARG A 31 -17.84 -2.41 15.36
C ARG A 31 -16.57 -2.82 16.13
N GLN A 32 -16.32 -2.24 17.30
CA GLN A 32 -15.19 -2.61 18.16
C GLN A 32 -15.41 -3.94 18.87
N ILE A 33 -16.61 -4.19 19.40
CA ILE A 33 -16.99 -5.48 20.01
C ILE A 33 -16.83 -6.59 18.97
N PHE A 34 -17.43 -6.46 17.78
CA PHE A 34 -17.35 -7.46 16.70
C PHE A 34 -15.93 -7.69 16.15
N ARG A 35 -14.98 -6.75 16.36
CA ARG A 35 -13.55 -6.96 16.02
C ARG A 35 -12.82 -7.83 17.05
N LYS A 36 -13.41 -8.04 18.23
CA LYS A 36 -12.82 -8.82 19.33
C LYS A 36 -13.59 -10.12 19.59
N ASP A 37 -14.89 -10.00 19.88
CA ASP A 37 -15.78 -11.08 20.30
C ASP A 37 -17.19 -10.84 19.69
N ASN A 38 -17.78 -11.82 19.00
CA ASN A 38 -19.12 -11.69 18.38
C ASN A 38 -20.28 -11.82 19.39
N ILE A 39 -20.08 -11.34 20.61
CA ILE A 39 -20.90 -11.61 21.80
C ILE A 39 -21.32 -10.30 22.47
N CYS A 40 -22.58 -10.18 22.87
CA CYS A 40 -23.14 -8.99 23.53
C CYS A 40 -22.54 -8.80 24.95
N PRO A 41 -21.81 -7.70 25.23
CA PRO A 41 -21.15 -7.50 26.52
C PRO A 41 -22.07 -7.45 27.75
N THR A 42 -23.37 -7.15 27.58
CA THR A 42 -24.32 -7.06 28.70
C THR A 42 -25.01 -8.39 29.02
N CYS A 43 -25.12 -9.33 28.07
CA CYS A 43 -25.93 -10.55 28.28
C CYS A 43 -25.36 -11.83 27.64
N GLN A 44 -24.12 -11.80 27.14
CA GLN A 44 -23.39 -12.91 26.54
C GLN A 44 -24.11 -13.68 25.40
N LYS A 45 -25.09 -13.07 24.75
CA LYS A 45 -25.77 -13.62 23.56
C LYS A 45 -25.01 -13.22 22.27
N PRO A 46 -24.85 -14.10 21.28
CA PRO A 46 -24.17 -13.78 20.04
C PRO A 46 -24.94 -12.73 19.22
N PHE A 47 -24.22 -11.96 18.41
CA PHE A 47 -24.79 -11.00 17.45
C PHE A 47 -24.01 -11.02 16.13
N GLY A 48 -24.59 -10.44 15.07
CA GLY A 48 -24.02 -10.47 13.73
C GLY A 48 -24.34 -9.22 12.89
N ARG A 49 -23.83 -9.21 11.66
CA ARG A 49 -24.10 -8.18 10.65
C ARG A 49 -25.45 -8.42 9.95
N PRO A 50 -26.10 -7.40 9.36
CA PRO A 50 -25.68 -5.99 9.27
C PRO A 50 -26.00 -5.18 10.54
N PHE A 51 -25.15 -4.22 10.88
CA PHE A 51 -25.38 -3.30 11.99
C PHE A 51 -26.26 -2.14 11.51
N LYS A 52 -27.56 -2.20 11.78
CA LYS A 52 -28.51 -1.15 11.44
C LYS A 52 -28.73 -0.21 12.62
N VAL A 53 -28.66 1.10 12.37
CA VAL A 53 -28.97 2.13 13.37
C VAL A 53 -30.47 2.12 13.67
N ASN A 54 -30.80 2.24 14.95
CA ASN A 54 -32.16 2.33 15.45
C ASN A 54 -32.61 3.80 15.45
N GLU A 55 -33.06 4.28 14.30
CA GLU A 55 -33.47 5.69 14.12
C GLU A 55 -34.54 6.14 15.14
N LYS A 56 -35.46 5.25 15.55
CA LYS A 56 -36.47 5.55 16.58
C LYS A 56 -35.84 5.84 17.95
N MET A 57 -34.71 5.21 18.25
CA MET A 57 -33.93 5.42 19.46
C MET A 57 -33.05 6.66 19.34
N LYS A 58 -32.43 6.88 18.18
CA LYS A 58 -31.64 8.08 17.86
C LYS A 58 -32.45 9.37 18.04
N ILE A 59 -33.65 9.45 17.45
CA ILE A 59 -34.58 10.59 17.59
C ILE A 59 -35.00 10.83 19.05
N ARG A 60 -35.08 9.78 19.90
CA ARG A 60 -35.35 9.94 21.33
C ARG A 60 -34.15 10.54 22.09
N ILE A 61 -32.93 10.12 21.75
CA ILE A 61 -31.69 10.63 22.34
C ILE A 61 -31.46 12.09 21.94
N GLU A 62 -31.65 12.42 20.67
CA GLU A 62 -31.52 13.79 20.14
C GLU A 62 -32.47 14.75 20.89
N ARG A 63 -33.76 14.41 21.00
CA ARG A 63 -34.75 15.21 21.77
C ARG A 63 -34.41 15.35 23.26
N PHE A 64 -33.82 14.33 23.86
CA PHE A 64 -33.39 14.38 25.26
C PHE A 64 -32.20 15.34 25.46
N ILE A 65 -31.26 15.37 24.52
CA ILE A 65 -30.13 16.31 24.50
C ILE A 65 -30.64 17.75 24.24
N GLU A 66 -31.56 17.94 23.29
CA GLU A 66 -32.19 19.24 23.01
C GLU A 66 -32.86 19.81 24.28
N GLN A 67 -33.64 18.99 25.00
CA GLN A 67 -34.30 19.40 26.25
C GLN A 67 -33.33 19.81 27.36
N GLN A 68 -32.13 19.22 27.43
CA GLN A 68 -31.08 19.65 28.36
C GLN A 68 -30.35 20.93 27.90
N SER A 69 -30.27 21.17 26.58
CA SER A 69 -29.60 22.37 26.03
C SER A 69 -30.36 23.68 26.23
N ILE A 70 -31.64 23.61 26.60
CA ILE A 70 -32.52 24.77 26.83
C ILE A 70 -32.32 25.39 28.24
N SER A 71 -31.83 24.61 29.22
CA SER A 71 -31.58 25.10 30.58
C SER A 71 -30.20 25.73 30.80
N SER A 72 -29.35 25.82 29.75
CA SER A 72 -27.92 26.08 29.90
C SER A 72 -27.31 26.90 28.76
N LYS A 73 -27.84 28.13 28.51
CA LYS A 73 -27.19 29.10 27.61
C LYS A 73 -27.23 30.55 28.13
N THR A 74 -26.04 31.08 28.43
CA THR A 74 -25.75 32.51 28.46
C THR A 74 -24.37 32.76 27.83
N ASN A 75 -24.34 33.71 26.89
CA ASN A 75 -23.20 34.50 26.40
C ASN A 75 -22.18 33.86 25.42
N GLU A 76 -21.53 34.78 24.69
CA GLU A 76 -20.38 34.69 23.76
C GLU A 76 -20.51 33.65 22.61
N SER A 77 -20.71 34.01 21.33
CA SER A 77 -20.20 35.05 20.41
C SER A 77 -19.00 34.60 19.57
N ASP A 78 -19.18 34.54 18.24
CA ASP A 78 -18.52 35.44 17.29
C ASP A 78 -19.01 35.15 15.84
N GLU A 79 -18.63 36.02 14.89
CA GLU A 79 -19.14 36.09 13.52
C GLU A 79 -18.43 35.07 12.58
N CYS A 80 -18.91 34.75 11.37
CA CYS A 80 -19.88 35.43 10.52
C CYS A 80 -20.70 34.43 9.68
N ILE A 81 -21.95 34.77 9.33
CA ILE A 81 -22.77 34.01 8.37
C ILE A 81 -23.28 34.96 7.28
N ILE A 82 -22.84 34.76 6.05
CA ILE A 82 -23.45 35.40 4.88
C ILE A 82 -24.82 34.74 4.66
N ASN A 83 -25.89 35.40 5.12
CA ASN A 83 -27.27 34.89 5.07
C ASN A 83 -27.92 34.94 3.66
N VAL A 84 -27.15 34.61 2.63
CA VAL A 84 -27.70 34.24 1.32
C VAL A 84 -28.00 32.74 1.38
N GLN A 85 -29.25 32.37 1.62
CA GLN A 85 -29.67 30.98 1.39
C GLN A 85 -29.56 30.69 -0.11
N PRO A 86 -28.68 29.76 -0.56
CA PRO A 86 -28.61 29.44 -1.97
C PRO A 86 -29.78 28.49 -2.28
N ASN A 87 -30.65 28.88 -3.22
CA ASN A 87 -31.56 27.96 -3.92
C ASN A 87 -30.75 27.01 -4.82
N SER A 88 -29.91 26.21 -4.18
CA SER A 88 -28.94 25.32 -4.80
C SER A 88 -29.50 23.90 -4.85
N SER A 89 -29.41 23.28 -6.02
CA SER A 89 -29.70 21.86 -6.20
C SER A 89 -28.96 21.00 -5.15
N LEU A 90 -27.72 21.36 -4.81
CA LEU A 90 -26.90 20.72 -3.78
C LEU A 90 -27.61 20.55 -2.43
N LEU A 91 -28.28 21.58 -1.90
CA LEU A 91 -28.95 21.49 -0.58
C LEU A 91 -30.23 20.64 -0.61
N SER A 92 -30.81 20.40 -1.80
CA SER A 92 -31.94 19.49 -2.00
C SER A 92 -31.54 18.02 -2.11
N LEU A 93 -30.25 17.72 -2.29
CA LEU A 93 -29.76 16.34 -2.32
C LEU A 93 -29.83 15.69 -0.93
N PRO A 94 -29.94 14.35 -0.85
CA PRO A 94 -29.79 13.62 0.40
C PRO A 94 -28.45 13.91 1.08
N ASP A 95 -28.44 13.97 2.41
CA ASP A 95 -27.23 14.22 3.21
C ASP A 95 -26.05 13.33 2.79
N TYR A 96 -26.28 12.03 2.54
CA TYR A 96 -25.21 11.12 2.13
C TYR A 96 -24.58 11.50 0.77
N THR A 97 -25.37 12.01 -0.18
CA THR A 97 -24.88 12.44 -1.50
C THR A 97 -24.05 13.71 -1.38
N ILE A 98 -24.50 14.67 -0.58
CA ILE A 98 -23.75 15.89 -0.25
C ILE A 98 -22.41 15.50 0.41
N LEU A 99 -22.44 14.56 1.34
CA LEU A 99 -21.27 14.07 2.06
C LEU A 99 -20.25 13.38 1.15
N GLU A 100 -20.66 12.54 0.20
CA GLU A 100 -19.73 11.97 -0.79
C GLU A 100 -19.12 13.05 -1.70
N ILE A 101 -19.89 14.06 -2.13
CA ILE A 101 -19.35 15.21 -2.89
C ILE A 101 -18.28 15.96 -2.07
N MET A 102 -18.54 16.22 -0.78
CA MET A 102 -17.59 16.87 0.12
C MET A 102 -16.36 16.01 0.48
N LYS A 103 -16.42 14.68 0.28
CA LYS A 103 -15.26 13.77 0.42
C LYS A 103 -14.32 13.82 -0.78
N VAL A 104 -14.75 14.21 -1.98
CA VAL A 104 -13.93 14.10 -3.21
C VAL A 104 -12.65 14.92 -3.06
N ASP A 105 -12.80 16.24 -2.90
CA ASP A 105 -11.71 17.17 -2.60
C ASP A 105 -12.00 17.92 -1.28
N ILE A 106 -10.98 17.94 -0.41
CA ILE A 106 -11.08 18.48 0.95
C ILE A 106 -11.20 20.01 0.95
N LYS A 107 -10.58 20.71 -0.01
CA LYS A 107 -10.61 22.17 -0.12
C LYS A 107 -11.99 22.63 -0.59
N CYS A 108 -12.55 21.95 -1.61
CA CYS A 108 -13.93 22.13 -2.03
C CYS A 108 -14.93 21.84 -0.90
N GLY A 109 -14.69 20.77 -0.12
CA GLY A 109 -15.47 20.46 1.09
C GLY A 109 -15.41 21.58 2.14
N CYS A 110 -14.23 22.16 2.41
CA CYS A 110 -14.07 23.31 3.31
C CYS A 110 -14.84 24.54 2.83
N LEU A 111 -14.73 24.89 1.55
CA LEU A 111 -15.43 26.04 0.96
C LEU A 111 -16.95 25.85 1.04
N LEU A 112 -17.46 24.66 0.70
CA LEU A 112 -18.88 24.34 0.84
C LEU A 112 -19.35 24.42 2.31
N ALA A 113 -18.55 23.94 3.26
CA ALA A 113 -18.85 24.02 4.69
C ALA A 113 -18.93 25.47 5.23
N GLN A 114 -18.20 26.42 4.61
CA GLN A 114 -18.28 27.84 4.96
C GLN A 114 -19.57 28.51 4.45
N THR A 115 -20.26 27.96 3.44
CA THR A 115 -21.44 28.62 2.84
C THR A 115 -22.70 28.59 3.72
N CYS A 116 -22.93 27.54 4.52
CA CYS A 116 -24.10 27.48 5.40
C CYS A 116 -23.94 26.49 6.57
N LYS A 117 -24.73 26.71 7.63
CA LYS A 117 -24.72 25.88 8.84
C LYS A 117 -24.92 24.38 8.58
N LYS A 118 -25.87 23.99 7.71
CA LYS A 118 -26.12 22.56 7.39
C LYS A 118 -24.87 21.90 6.81
N LEU A 119 -24.19 22.56 5.88
CA LEU A 119 -22.98 22.03 5.25
C LEU A 119 -21.81 21.98 6.24
N ASN A 120 -21.69 22.96 7.13
CA ASN A 120 -20.70 22.92 8.23
C ASN A 120 -20.94 21.73 9.18
N GLU A 121 -22.17 21.53 9.64
CA GLU A 121 -22.55 20.40 10.51
C GLU A 121 -22.33 19.04 9.84
N LEU A 122 -22.63 18.92 8.55
CA LEU A 122 -22.34 17.72 7.74
C LEU A 122 -20.83 17.46 7.65
N PHE A 123 -20.05 18.48 7.31
CA PHE A 123 -18.59 18.40 7.13
C PHE A 123 -17.82 18.12 8.44
N ASN A 124 -18.45 18.30 9.59
CA ASN A 124 -17.90 17.98 10.92
C ASN A 124 -18.30 16.60 11.45
N ARG A 125 -19.09 15.79 10.71
CA ARG A 125 -19.39 14.40 11.11
C ARG A 125 -18.13 13.55 10.99
N ASP A 126 -17.48 13.24 12.11
CA ASP A 126 -16.15 12.60 12.12
C ASP A 126 -16.11 11.22 11.44
N SER A 127 -17.20 10.46 11.53
CA SER A 127 -17.38 9.17 10.85
C SER A 127 -17.30 9.23 9.31
N LEU A 128 -17.42 10.42 8.71
CA LEU A 128 -17.20 10.67 7.29
C LEU A 128 -15.76 10.40 6.86
N TRP A 129 -14.81 10.76 7.73
CA TRP A 129 -13.41 10.92 7.39
C TRP A 129 -12.63 9.62 7.52
N MET A 130 -13.11 8.68 8.34
CA MET A 130 -12.56 7.33 8.49
C MET A 130 -12.37 6.64 7.14
N ASP A 131 -13.40 6.62 6.30
CA ASP A 131 -13.33 5.96 4.98
C ASP A 131 -12.29 6.64 4.07
N LYS A 132 -12.16 7.97 4.14
CA LYS A 132 -11.18 8.74 3.36
C LYS A 132 -9.75 8.50 3.84
N VAL A 133 -9.52 8.49 5.16
CA VAL A 133 -8.21 8.13 5.76
C VAL A 133 -7.79 6.73 5.34
N LEU A 134 -8.67 5.74 5.48
CA LEU A 134 -8.39 4.36 5.11
C LEU A 134 -8.28 4.15 3.59
N SER A 135 -8.87 5.02 2.76
CA SER A 135 -8.61 5.03 1.31
C SER A 135 -7.25 5.64 0.92
N ILE A 136 -6.63 6.42 1.81
CA ILE A 136 -5.29 7.02 1.60
C ILE A 136 -4.22 6.08 2.15
N ASN A 137 -4.42 5.52 3.34
CA ASN A 137 -3.56 4.50 3.95
C ASN A 137 -4.44 3.43 4.63
N PRO A 138 -4.63 2.25 4.01
CA PRO A 138 -5.46 1.17 4.55
C PRO A 138 -5.03 0.61 5.91
N HIS A 139 -3.78 0.87 6.30
CA HIS A 139 -3.17 0.39 7.53
C HIS A 139 -3.02 1.47 8.62
N PHE A 140 -3.61 2.65 8.40
CA PHE A 140 -3.50 3.80 9.29
C PHE A 140 -3.97 3.51 10.73
N LYS A 141 -3.10 3.78 11.70
CA LYS A 141 -3.32 3.52 13.13
C LYS A 141 -3.95 4.74 13.82
N HIS A 142 -5.26 4.89 13.67
CA HIS A 142 -6.07 5.91 14.34
C HIS A 142 -5.81 5.98 15.86
N GLN A 143 -5.58 7.19 16.37
CA GLN A 143 -5.28 7.39 17.78
C GLN A 143 -6.57 7.45 18.62
N ILE A 144 -6.60 6.76 19.77
CA ILE A 144 -7.81 6.66 20.60
C ILE A 144 -8.18 8.04 21.15
N GLY A 145 -9.25 8.63 20.61
CA GLY A 145 -9.75 9.95 21.00
C GLY A 145 -9.33 11.09 20.06
N ALA A 146 -8.52 10.81 19.03
CA ALA A 146 -8.33 11.73 17.91
C ALA A 146 -9.62 11.82 17.06
N SER A 147 -9.68 12.85 16.22
CA SER A 147 -10.72 13.03 15.21
C SER A 147 -10.20 12.55 13.86
N TRP A 148 -10.95 11.65 13.22
CA TRP A 148 -10.65 11.20 11.85
C TRP A 148 -10.62 12.36 10.85
N LYS A 149 -11.38 13.44 11.10
CA LYS A 149 -11.28 14.68 10.33
C LYS A 149 -9.89 15.31 10.44
N ILE A 150 -9.37 15.47 11.66
CA ILE A 150 -8.05 16.06 11.90
C ILE A 150 -6.96 15.18 11.27
N GLU A 151 -7.05 13.85 11.42
CA GLU A 151 -6.12 12.90 10.79
C GLU A 151 -6.18 12.96 9.25
N CYS A 152 -7.38 13.07 8.66
CA CYS A 152 -7.55 13.20 7.21
C CYS A 152 -6.97 14.53 6.67
N PHE A 153 -7.16 15.62 7.41
CA PHE A 153 -6.58 16.92 7.08
C PHE A 153 -5.06 16.89 7.20
N TRP A 154 -4.51 16.27 8.25
CA TRP A 154 -3.06 16.12 8.43
C TRP A 154 -2.42 15.27 7.31
N LEU A 155 -3.01 14.10 6.99
CA LEU A 155 -2.58 13.27 5.85
C LEU A 155 -2.67 14.03 4.52
N SER A 156 -3.74 14.81 4.31
CA SER A 156 -3.88 15.65 3.12
C SER A 156 -2.81 16.75 3.06
N SER A 157 -2.49 17.41 4.17
CA SER A 157 -1.42 18.40 4.24
C SER A 157 -0.04 17.79 3.96
N ARG A 158 0.31 16.68 4.62
CA ARG A 158 1.55 15.92 4.37
C ARG A 158 1.65 15.49 2.91
N ARG A 159 0.54 15.04 2.29
CA ARG A 159 0.43 14.74 0.86
C ARG A 159 0.61 15.98 -0.05
N ASN A 160 0.05 17.14 0.31
CA ASN A 160 0.27 18.38 -0.44
C ASN A 160 1.75 18.80 -0.37
N CYS A 161 2.43 18.64 0.78
CA CYS A 161 3.87 18.85 0.92
C CYS A 161 4.69 17.83 0.10
N TYR A 162 4.27 16.56 0.07
CA TYR A 162 4.88 15.49 -0.74
C TYR A 162 4.85 15.77 -2.26
N ILE A 163 3.80 16.44 -2.73
CA ILE A 163 3.62 16.80 -4.13
C ILE A 163 4.32 18.13 -4.45
N LYS A 164 4.10 19.17 -3.64
CA LYS A 164 4.46 20.57 -3.98
C LYS A 164 5.69 21.12 -3.28
N GLY A 165 6.33 20.35 -2.39
CA GLY A 165 7.28 20.91 -1.42
C GLY A 165 8.59 21.49 -1.99
N GLY A 166 9.09 20.95 -3.11
CA GLY A 166 10.43 21.29 -3.60
C GLY A 166 11.54 20.84 -2.64
N ILE A 167 12.81 20.88 -3.08
CA ILE A 167 13.95 20.27 -2.37
C ILE A 167 14.14 20.73 -0.91
N ASN A 168 13.63 21.91 -0.54
CA ASN A 168 13.73 22.46 0.81
C ASN A 168 12.83 21.74 1.85
N ASN A 169 11.77 21.04 1.42
CA ASN A 169 10.83 20.35 2.31
C ASN A 169 11.22 18.87 2.57
N TYR A 170 12.51 18.55 2.42
CA TYR A 170 13.08 17.21 2.52
C TYR A 170 14.04 17.16 3.70
N ASN A 171 13.74 16.34 4.71
CA ASN A 171 14.70 16.02 5.74
C ASN A 171 15.50 14.78 5.33
N VAL A 172 16.83 14.92 5.22
CA VAL A 172 17.74 13.84 4.82
C VAL A 172 18.49 13.35 6.06
N GLN A 173 18.22 12.13 6.49
CA GLN A 173 18.85 11.53 7.67
C GLN A 173 19.48 10.18 7.33
N THR A 174 20.76 9.99 7.65
CA THR A 174 21.35 8.65 7.70
C THR A 174 20.77 7.92 8.92
N ILE A 175 19.99 6.86 8.68
CA ILE A 175 19.31 6.08 9.72
C ILE A 175 20.06 4.79 10.09
N PHE A 176 21.01 4.37 9.25
CA PHE A 176 21.80 3.15 9.45
C PHE A 176 23.20 3.25 8.85
N TYR A 177 24.17 2.58 9.46
CA TYR A 177 25.53 2.38 8.94
C TYR A 177 26.07 1.00 9.37
N SER A 178 26.75 0.29 8.48
CA SER A 178 27.55 -0.91 8.81
C SER A 178 29.01 -0.76 8.38
N ALA A 179 29.89 -1.49 9.08
CA ALA A 179 31.27 -1.70 8.66
C ALA A 179 31.38 -2.65 7.45
N ASN A 180 30.40 -3.55 7.29
CA ASN A 180 30.32 -4.50 6.18
C ASN A 180 29.51 -3.90 5.01
N GLN A 181 29.66 -4.45 3.81
CA GLN A 181 28.81 -4.07 2.68
C GLN A 181 27.37 -4.52 2.93
N ILE A 182 26.40 -3.63 2.72
CA ILE A 182 24.98 -3.97 2.68
C ILE A 182 24.74 -4.89 1.47
N HIS A 183 24.12 -6.04 1.72
CA HIS A 183 23.73 -7.02 0.70
C HIS A 183 22.28 -6.85 0.28
N GLN A 184 21.39 -6.66 1.26
CA GLN A 184 19.95 -6.56 0.99
C GLN A 184 19.26 -5.67 2.03
N VAL A 185 18.22 -4.96 1.59
CA VAL A 185 17.31 -4.17 2.42
C VAL A 185 15.86 -4.52 2.05
N GLN A 186 14.97 -4.58 3.05
CA GLN A 186 13.54 -4.82 2.88
C GLN A 186 12.74 -3.98 3.87
N VAL A 187 11.70 -3.27 3.40
CA VAL A 187 10.68 -2.62 4.25
C VAL A 187 9.59 -3.64 4.60
N ILE A 188 9.13 -3.65 5.85
CA ILE A 188 8.10 -4.57 6.34
C ILE A 188 6.77 -3.82 6.46
N ASP A 189 5.98 -3.86 5.39
CA ASP A 189 4.58 -3.40 5.40
C ASP A 189 3.74 -4.25 6.40
N PRO A 190 2.83 -3.68 7.21
CA PRO A 190 2.48 -2.27 7.40
C PRO A 190 3.18 -1.65 8.63
N SER A 191 4.28 -2.23 9.09
CA SER A 191 5.04 -1.70 10.22
C SER A 191 5.94 -0.52 9.82
N ASP A 192 6.35 -0.46 8.55
CA ASP A 192 7.40 0.44 8.03
C ASP A 192 8.72 0.34 8.84
N ASN A 193 8.91 -0.80 9.52
CA ASN A 193 10.21 -1.23 10.03
C ASN A 193 11.08 -1.64 8.84
N LEU A 194 12.35 -1.25 8.87
CA LEU A 194 13.34 -1.63 7.88
C LEU A 194 14.14 -2.84 8.38
N THR A 195 14.43 -3.77 7.49
CA THR A 195 15.44 -4.82 7.70
C THR A 195 16.62 -4.61 6.77
N VAL A 196 17.83 -4.65 7.31
CA VAL A 196 19.10 -4.53 6.57
C VAL A 196 19.94 -5.76 6.87
N TYR A 197 20.52 -6.38 5.84
CA TYR A 197 21.45 -7.50 5.97
C TYR A 197 22.82 -7.15 5.37
N ASP A 198 23.89 -7.34 6.16
CA ASP A 198 25.25 -6.90 5.84
C ASP A 198 26.24 -8.07 5.60
N ASN A 199 25.73 -9.21 5.14
CA ASN A 199 26.41 -10.51 5.06
C ASN A 199 26.75 -11.18 6.41
N GLN A 200 26.75 -10.46 7.54
CA GLN A 200 27.11 -11.03 8.85
C GLN A 200 25.99 -10.94 9.89
N TYR A 201 25.17 -9.90 9.82
CA TYR A 201 24.10 -9.60 10.76
C TYR A 201 22.85 -9.12 10.03
N LEU A 202 21.69 -9.48 10.58
CA LEU A 202 20.42 -8.85 10.26
C LEU A 202 20.17 -7.74 11.28
N TYR A 203 19.83 -6.54 10.81
CA TYR A 203 19.45 -5.42 11.65
C TYR A 203 17.97 -5.14 11.42
N GLU A 204 17.22 -4.95 12.51
CA GLU A 204 15.85 -4.45 12.47
C GLU A 204 15.85 -3.01 12.96
N ILE A 205 15.38 -2.09 12.13
CA ILE A 205 15.31 -0.65 12.43
C ILE A 205 13.84 -0.29 12.49
N ASN A 206 13.36 0.17 13.65
CA ASN A 206 11.96 0.56 13.79
C ASN A 206 11.70 2.03 13.44
N LEU A 207 10.44 2.45 13.49
CA LEU A 207 10.00 3.83 13.21
C LEU A 207 10.68 4.92 14.07
N ASN A 208 11.26 4.57 15.23
CA ASN A 208 12.02 5.50 16.09
C ASN A 208 13.52 5.55 15.73
N ASN A 209 13.95 4.80 14.71
CA ASN A 209 15.36 4.49 14.41
C ASN A 209 16.08 3.68 15.50
N GLU A 210 15.36 2.96 16.35
CA GLU A 210 15.98 2.00 17.28
C GLU A 210 16.43 0.77 16.50
N ILE A 211 17.69 0.35 16.70
CA ILE A 211 18.34 -0.72 15.93
C ILE A 211 18.51 -1.97 16.79
N ASN A 212 17.75 -3.03 16.49
CA ASN A 212 18.02 -4.37 17.00
C ASN A 212 19.03 -5.09 16.08
N LYS A 213 20.02 -5.80 16.65
CA LYS A 213 21.09 -6.48 15.90
C LYS A 213 21.08 -7.98 16.18
N ILE A 214 20.78 -8.76 15.14
CA ILE A 214 20.61 -10.22 15.20
C ILE A 214 21.74 -10.90 14.44
N LYS A 215 22.41 -11.87 15.09
CA LYS A 215 23.45 -12.68 14.46
C LYS A 215 22.85 -13.97 13.89
N LEU A 216 22.82 -14.09 12.57
CA LEU A 216 22.39 -15.32 11.91
C LEU A 216 23.56 -16.33 11.90
N SER A 217 23.47 -17.37 12.73
CA SER A 217 24.46 -18.43 12.83
C SER A 217 23.93 -19.77 12.32
N GLY A 218 24.76 -20.53 11.61
CA GLY A 218 24.40 -21.83 11.01
C GLY A 218 24.47 -21.84 9.48
N PHE A 219 24.58 -20.66 8.86
CA PHE A 219 24.65 -20.47 7.42
C PHE A 219 26.10 -20.24 6.95
N LYS A 220 26.39 -20.58 5.67
CA LYS A 220 27.72 -20.46 5.05
C LYS A 220 27.87 -19.21 4.18
N SER A 221 26.93 -19.00 3.25
CA SER A 221 26.93 -17.92 2.26
C SER A 221 25.49 -17.64 1.83
N ILE A 222 24.80 -16.82 2.62
CA ILE A 222 23.41 -16.43 2.35
C ILE A 222 23.36 -15.57 1.08
N SER A 223 22.66 -16.04 0.05
CA SER A 223 22.47 -15.33 -1.21
C SER A 223 21.23 -14.43 -1.22
N LYS A 224 20.17 -14.82 -0.49
CA LYS A 224 18.90 -14.09 -0.40
C LYS A 224 18.27 -14.24 0.99
N ILE A 225 17.75 -13.16 1.56
CA ILE A 225 16.87 -13.19 2.74
C ILE A 225 15.54 -12.54 2.38
N GLN A 226 14.43 -13.07 2.87
CA GLN A 226 13.14 -12.37 2.85
C GLN A 226 12.44 -12.56 4.20
N ARG A 227 11.85 -11.49 4.75
CA ARG A 227 11.19 -11.48 6.05
C ARG A 227 9.68 -11.31 5.92
N ARG A 228 8.93 -12.06 6.73
CA ARG A 228 7.50 -11.84 7.01
C ARG A 228 7.27 -11.97 8.51
N ALA A 229 6.86 -10.86 9.14
CA ALA A 229 6.73 -10.76 10.60
C ALA A 229 7.98 -11.30 11.32
N ASN A 230 7.86 -12.41 12.04
CA ASN A 230 8.95 -13.02 12.82
C ASN A 230 9.62 -14.22 12.12
N LYS A 231 9.26 -14.52 10.87
CA LYS A 231 9.87 -15.58 10.05
C LYS A 231 10.80 -14.98 9.00
N LEU A 232 11.93 -15.64 8.78
CA LEU A 232 12.78 -15.44 7.60
C LEU A 232 12.69 -16.65 6.69
N LEU A 233 12.63 -16.42 5.38
CA LEU A 233 13.19 -17.35 4.40
C LEU A 233 14.64 -16.93 4.14
N ILE A 234 15.55 -17.91 4.21
CA ILE A 234 16.97 -17.74 3.95
C ILE A 234 17.36 -18.75 2.87
N LEU A 235 18.00 -18.29 1.80
CA LEU A 235 18.71 -19.13 0.85
C LEU A 235 20.21 -19.07 1.14
N ASP A 236 20.80 -20.20 1.53
CA ASP A 236 22.23 -20.37 1.75
C ASP A 236 22.77 -21.38 0.73
N ASN A 237 23.53 -20.87 -0.25
CA ASN A 237 23.87 -21.60 -1.48
C ASN A 237 22.61 -22.18 -2.13
N ASP A 238 22.47 -23.51 -2.18
CA ASP A 238 21.31 -24.23 -2.73
C ASP A 238 20.28 -24.66 -1.67
N THR A 239 20.51 -24.39 -0.38
CA THR A 239 19.62 -24.86 0.71
C THR A 239 18.71 -23.74 1.20
N PHE A 240 17.40 -24.02 1.22
CA PHE A 240 16.43 -23.14 1.86
C PHE A 240 16.26 -23.46 3.34
N TYR A 241 16.13 -22.41 4.13
CA TYR A 241 15.85 -22.46 5.56
C TYR A 241 14.69 -21.53 5.90
N LYS A 242 13.73 -22.04 6.68
CA LYS A 242 12.73 -21.21 7.36
C LYS A 242 13.18 -21.01 8.80
N TYR A 243 13.51 -19.78 9.17
CA TYR A 243 14.12 -19.42 10.44
C TYR A 243 13.18 -18.52 11.27
N ASP A 244 13.11 -18.74 12.58
CA ASP A 244 12.28 -17.95 13.48
C ASP A 244 13.12 -16.97 14.31
N LEU A 245 12.78 -15.69 14.24
CA LEU A 245 13.46 -14.61 14.94
C LEU A 245 13.19 -14.60 16.45
N LEU A 246 12.07 -15.17 16.92
CA LEU A 246 11.73 -15.23 18.35
C LEU A 246 12.51 -16.32 19.08
N THR A 247 12.59 -17.52 18.50
CA THR A 247 13.32 -18.66 19.09
C THR A 247 14.77 -18.76 18.60
N GLN A 248 15.17 -17.91 17.64
CA GLN A 248 16.49 -17.87 17.01
C GLN A 248 16.93 -19.23 16.41
N SER A 249 15.95 -20.01 15.92
CA SER A 249 16.12 -21.39 15.46
C SER A 249 15.66 -21.59 14.02
N ILE A 250 16.34 -22.48 13.31
CA ILE A 250 15.82 -23.08 12.07
C ILE A 250 14.60 -23.93 12.45
N LEU A 251 13.46 -23.70 11.79
CA LEU A 251 12.24 -24.50 11.92
C LEU A 251 12.28 -25.71 10.99
N CYS A 252 12.67 -25.48 9.74
CA CYS A 252 12.89 -26.51 8.74
C CYS A 252 13.93 -26.05 7.71
N SER A 253 14.53 -27.04 7.04
CA SER A 253 15.46 -26.85 5.93
C SER A 253 15.07 -27.75 4.78
N TYR A 254 15.12 -27.25 3.55
CA TYR A 254 14.80 -28.00 2.34
C TYR A 254 15.89 -27.80 1.29
N ILE A 255 16.34 -28.90 0.69
CA ILE A 255 17.25 -28.91 -0.46
C ILE A 255 16.40 -29.32 -1.66
N PRO A 256 16.07 -28.40 -2.58
CA PRO A 256 15.30 -28.72 -3.78
C PRO A 256 16.07 -29.68 -4.69
N HIS A 257 15.38 -30.67 -5.24
CA HIS A 257 15.93 -31.57 -6.25
C HIS A 257 16.13 -30.89 -7.62
N ASN A 258 15.39 -29.81 -7.85
CA ASN A 258 15.37 -29.03 -9.09
C ASN A 258 16.04 -27.67 -8.89
N LYS A 259 16.46 -27.03 -9.99
CA LYS A 259 17.01 -25.66 -9.94
C LYS A 259 15.99 -24.70 -9.31
N ILE A 260 16.47 -23.82 -8.43
CA ILE A 260 15.68 -22.74 -7.82
C ILE A 260 15.44 -21.64 -8.85
N ILE A 261 14.19 -21.17 -8.93
CA ILE A 261 13.79 -20.06 -9.81
C ILE A 261 13.60 -18.79 -8.98
N THR A 262 12.64 -18.78 -8.05
CA THR A 262 12.33 -17.60 -7.23
C THR A 262 11.62 -17.97 -5.92
N THR A 263 11.37 -16.97 -5.08
CA THR A 263 10.66 -17.10 -3.81
C THR A 263 9.66 -15.95 -3.62
N LEU A 264 8.43 -16.32 -3.27
CA LEU A 264 7.26 -15.46 -3.19
C LEU A 264 6.70 -15.52 -1.77
N MET A 265 6.49 -14.38 -1.11
CA MET A 265 5.97 -14.29 0.26
C MET A 265 4.78 -13.35 0.34
N ASN A 266 3.67 -13.83 0.92
CA ASN A 266 2.42 -13.10 1.13
C ASN A 266 1.73 -13.66 2.40
N GLU A 267 0.46 -14.06 2.38
CA GLU A 267 -0.18 -14.79 3.49
C GLU A 267 0.54 -16.11 3.84
N ARG A 268 1.27 -16.68 2.88
CA ARG A 268 2.13 -17.87 2.99
C ARG A 268 3.46 -17.65 2.25
N ASP A 269 4.40 -18.55 2.51
CA ASP A 269 5.71 -18.58 1.87
C ASP A 269 5.72 -19.64 0.76
N PHE A 270 6.23 -19.30 -0.42
CA PHE A 270 6.35 -20.21 -1.56
C PHE A 270 7.76 -20.18 -2.16
N LEU A 271 8.29 -21.37 -2.40
CA LEU A 271 9.51 -21.63 -3.16
C LEU A 271 9.12 -22.16 -4.54
N ILE A 272 9.65 -21.55 -5.59
CA ILE A 272 9.43 -21.96 -6.98
C ILE A 272 10.71 -22.60 -7.50
N THR A 273 10.62 -23.87 -7.90
CA THR A 273 11.68 -24.62 -8.58
C THR A 273 11.31 -24.82 -10.05
N GLN A 274 12.27 -25.28 -10.85
CA GLN A 274 12.12 -25.55 -12.28
C GLN A 274 10.94 -26.48 -12.62
N HIS A 275 10.52 -27.37 -11.72
CA HIS A 275 9.41 -28.31 -11.96
C HIS A 275 8.42 -28.41 -10.78
N SER A 276 8.47 -27.53 -9.78
CA SER A 276 7.54 -27.58 -8.65
C SER A 276 7.34 -26.26 -7.90
N ILE A 277 6.16 -26.11 -7.30
CA ILE A 277 5.88 -25.13 -6.25
C ILE A 277 5.92 -25.84 -4.91
N LEU A 278 6.71 -25.34 -3.96
CA LEU A 278 6.62 -25.71 -2.55
C LEU A 278 5.98 -24.59 -1.74
N GLN A 279 4.85 -24.87 -1.11
CA GLN A 279 4.25 -24.01 -0.08
C GLN A 279 4.83 -24.39 1.29
N MET A 280 5.34 -23.43 2.06
CA MET A 280 5.87 -23.64 3.41
C MET A 280 5.02 -22.91 4.46
N ASP A 281 4.34 -23.66 5.34
CA ASP A 281 3.51 -23.10 6.41
C ASP A 281 4.35 -22.75 7.66
N ASP A 282 3.77 -22.05 8.65
CA ASP A 282 4.52 -21.37 9.73
C ASP A 282 4.98 -22.26 10.89
N ASP A 283 4.55 -23.51 10.90
CA ASP A 283 5.07 -24.61 11.73
C ASP A 283 6.29 -25.32 11.10
N GLY A 284 6.65 -24.98 9.86
CA GLY A 284 7.75 -25.60 9.11
C GLY A 284 7.33 -26.81 8.27
N THR A 285 6.05 -27.20 8.27
CA THR A 285 5.53 -28.17 7.30
C THR A 285 5.50 -27.56 5.89
N PHE A 286 5.48 -28.41 4.87
CA PHE A 286 5.37 -27.97 3.48
C PHE A 286 4.52 -28.92 2.64
N THR A 287 3.97 -28.39 1.55
CA THR A 287 3.31 -29.18 0.50
C THR A 287 3.92 -28.83 -0.85
N GLU A 288 4.10 -29.84 -1.71
CA GLU A 288 4.74 -29.68 -3.03
C GLU A 288 3.73 -30.02 -4.14
N ALA A 289 3.57 -29.12 -5.10
CA ALA A 289 2.85 -29.34 -6.35
C ALA A 289 3.86 -29.46 -7.48
N VAL A 290 3.93 -30.63 -8.12
CA VAL A 290 4.90 -30.97 -9.17
C VAL A 290 4.27 -30.80 -10.55
N PHE A 291 5.00 -30.16 -11.46
CA PHE A 291 4.62 -29.89 -12.84
C PHE A 291 5.62 -30.58 -13.78
N PRO A 292 5.57 -31.92 -13.91
CA PRO A 292 6.67 -32.72 -14.46
C PRO A 292 6.93 -32.50 -15.96
N ASN A 293 5.98 -31.89 -16.68
CA ASN A 293 6.08 -31.56 -18.10
C ASN A 293 6.43 -30.08 -18.36
N MET A 294 6.44 -29.25 -17.30
CA MET A 294 6.65 -27.81 -17.40
C MET A 294 8.05 -27.42 -16.89
N ASP A 295 8.85 -26.82 -17.75
CA ASP A 295 10.13 -26.17 -17.43
C ASP A 295 9.85 -24.72 -17.00
N ILE A 296 9.75 -24.49 -15.69
CA ILE A 296 9.40 -23.20 -15.08
C ILE A 296 10.62 -22.27 -15.13
N VAL A 297 10.44 -21.10 -15.72
CA VAL A 297 11.48 -20.08 -15.93
C VAL A 297 11.28 -18.87 -15.01
N ASP A 298 10.04 -18.50 -14.70
CA ASP A 298 9.73 -17.38 -13.78
C ASP A 298 8.35 -17.54 -13.11
N ALA A 299 8.10 -16.80 -12.02
CA ALA A 299 6.83 -16.83 -11.30
C ALA A 299 6.57 -15.60 -10.40
N MET A 300 5.30 -15.25 -10.23
CA MET A 300 4.81 -14.10 -9.44
C MET A 300 3.61 -14.43 -8.54
N PHE A 301 3.16 -13.45 -7.75
CA PHE A 301 1.78 -13.40 -7.26
C PHE A 301 0.89 -12.48 -8.12
N TYR A 302 -0.36 -12.89 -8.32
CA TYR A 302 -1.44 -12.00 -8.73
C TYR A 302 -2.68 -12.20 -7.84
N ASN A 303 -3.04 -11.17 -7.07
CA ASN A 303 -4.08 -11.21 -6.03
C ASN A 303 -3.86 -12.33 -4.98
N LYS A 304 -4.54 -13.47 -5.14
CA LYS A 304 -4.45 -14.69 -4.29
C LYS A 304 -4.05 -15.93 -5.10
N ASN A 305 -3.51 -15.72 -6.30
CA ASN A 305 -3.02 -16.76 -7.20
C ASN A 305 -1.51 -16.58 -7.42
N ILE A 306 -0.82 -17.67 -7.73
CA ILE A 306 0.53 -17.67 -8.30
C ILE A 306 0.37 -17.74 -9.82
N VAL A 307 1.21 -17.03 -10.57
CA VAL A 307 1.31 -17.23 -12.02
C VAL A 307 2.69 -17.80 -12.30
N LEU A 308 2.74 -19.02 -12.83
CA LEU A 308 3.97 -19.67 -13.32
C LEU A 308 4.12 -19.42 -14.82
N ILE A 309 5.37 -19.26 -15.25
CA ILE A 309 5.75 -19.09 -16.64
C ILE A 309 6.88 -20.04 -16.98
N GLY A 310 6.80 -20.63 -18.16
CA GLY A 310 7.76 -21.64 -18.59
C GLY A 310 7.46 -22.20 -19.97
N LYS A 311 7.96 -23.41 -20.21
CA LYS A 311 7.62 -24.21 -21.37
C LYS A 311 6.97 -25.52 -20.98
N GLU A 312 5.91 -25.93 -21.67
CA GLU A 312 5.32 -27.26 -21.53
C GLU A 312 5.30 -27.93 -22.91
N MET A 313 6.00 -29.06 -23.05
CA MET A 313 6.18 -29.77 -24.33
C MET A 313 6.65 -28.84 -25.48
N GLU A 314 7.73 -28.09 -25.22
CA GLU A 314 8.32 -27.03 -26.08
C GLU A 314 7.47 -25.79 -26.37
N LYS A 315 6.16 -25.80 -26.11
CA LYS A 315 5.33 -24.59 -26.18
C LYS A 315 5.61 -23.67 -25.00
N ASN A 316 5.73 -22.37 -25.23
CA ASN A 316 5.77 -21.40 -24.14
C ASN A 316 4.37 -21.33 -23.51
N CYS A 317 4.28 -21.34 -22.19
CA CYS A 317 2.98 -21.36 -21.50
C CYS A 317 2.97 -20.57 -20.18
N VAL A 318 1.76 -20.21 -19.77
CA VAL A 318 1.45 -19.57 -18.50
C VAL A 318 0.41 -20.40 -17.76
N HIS A 319 0.71 -20.78 -16.52
CA HIS A 319 -0.23 -21.46 -15.63
C HIS A 319 -0.62 -20.52 -14.49
N VAL A 320 -1.92 -20.20 -14.38
CA VAL A 320 -2.48 -19.46 -13.24
C VAL A 320 -2.93 -20.48 -12.20
N ILE A 321 -2.35 -20.44 -11.00
CA ILE A 321 -2.48 -21.45 -9.96
C ILE A 321 -3.00 -20.81 -8.68
N ASN A 322 -3.93 -21.45 -7.98
CA ASN A 322 -4.43 -20.92 -6.70
C ASN A 322 -3.44 -21.19 -5.55
N THR A 323 -3.66 -20.58 -4.37
CA THR A 323 -2.94 -20.88 -3.12
C THR A 323 -3.19 -22.28 -2.53
N SER A 324 -3.78 -23.21 -3.30
CA SER A 324 -3.85 -24.65 -2.99
C SER A 324 -3.18 -25.51 -4.06
N GLY A 325 -2.25 -24.94 -4.86
CA GLY A 325 -1.47 -25.67 -5.86
C GLY A 325 -2.23 -26.16 -7.09
N LYS A 326 -3.52 -25.78 -7.27
CA LYS A 326 -4.35 -26.19 -8.39
C LYS A 326 -4.31 -25.16 -9.52
N CYS A 327 -3.95 -25.60 -10.73
CA CYS A 327 -4.07 -24.77 -11.94
C CYS A 327 -5.54 -24.45 -12.25
N ILE A 328 -5.79 -23.18 -12.58
CA ILE A 328 -7.09 -22.56 -12.83
C ILE A 328 -7.26 -22.26 -14.33
N LYS A 329 -6.20 -21.74 -14.96
CA LYS A 329 -6.17 -21.33 -16.37
C LYS A 329 -4.76 -21.59 -16.91
N VAL A 330 -4.68 -22.28 -18.05
CA VAL A 330 -3.46 -22.39 -18.86
C VAL A 330 -3.62 -21.51 -20.09
N ILE A 331 -2.55 -20.85 -20.51
CA ILE A 331 -2.49 -20.07 -21.75
C ILE A 331 -1.22 -20.47 -22.48
N GLU A 332 -1.37 -20.93 -23.73
CA GLU A 332 -0.25 -21.27 -24.62
C GLU A 332 0.13 -20.06 -25.48
N PHE A 333 1.42 -19.96 -25.81
CA PHE A 333 2.02 -18.84 -26.54
C PHE A 333 3.05 -19.35 -27.56
N ASP A 334 2.89 -18.91 -28.81
CA ASP A 334 3.73 -19.37 -29.93
C ASP A 334 5.16 -18.79 -29.86
N ASP A 335 5.30 -17.50 -29.50
CA ASP A 335 6.59 -16.83 -29.33
C ASP A 335 7.12 -16.96 -27.89
N PRO A 336 8.43 -16.77 -27.65
CA PRO A 336 9.02 -16.78 -26.31
C PRO A 336 8.35 -15.78 -25.36
N ILE A 337 8.13 -16.22 -24.12
CA ILE A 337 7.51 -15.39 -23.09
C ILE A 337 8.55 -14.58 -22.33
N THR A 338 8.24 -13.31 -22.08
CA THR A 338 8.94 -12.44 -21.12
C THR A 338 7.99 -12.05 -20.00
N LEU A 339 8.46 -12.09 -18.75
CA LEU A 339 7.71 -11.65 -17.58
C LEU A 339 8.15 -10.28 -17.07
N VAL A 340 7.16 -9.53 -16.56
CA VAL A 340 7.32 -8.19 -16.00
C VAL A 340 6.52 -8.17 -14.70
N ASP A 341 7.17 -7.93 -13.56
CA ASP A 341 6.53 -8.06 -12.25
C ASP A 341 6.40 -6.69 -11.55
N GLY A 342 5.24 -6.05 -11.76
CA GLY A 342 5.01 -4.64 -11.41
C GLY A 342 5.86 -3.62 -12.19
N TRP A 343 6.04 -2.44 -11.58
CA TRP A 343 6.67 -1.24 -12.18
C TRP A 343 8.15 -1.41 -12.60
N ARG A 344 8.41 -1.68 -13.89
CA ARG A 344 9.71 -1.43 -14.59
C ARG A 344 9.49 -1.30 -16.10
N MET A 345 10.53 -0.84 -16.86
CA MET A 345 11.02 -1.41 -18.15
C MET A 345 11.54 -0.35 -19.25
N VAL A 346 11.09 -0.23 -20.54
CA VAL A 346 11.79 0.30 -21.81
C VAL A 346 12.63 1.60 -21.92
N ASP A 347 13.57 1.54 -22.89
CA ASP A 347 13.61 2.40 -24.12
C ASP A 347 13.61 1.58 -25.45
N ASN A 348 13.69 2.24 -26.63
CA ASN A 348 13.67 1.66 -27.99
C ASN A 348 14.84 0.69 -28.34
N ASN A 349 15.84 0.52 -27.48
CA ASN A 349 16.99 -0.37 -27.71
C ASN A 349 16.99 -1.62 -26.79
N ASN A 350 15.81 -2.04 -26.34
CA ASN A 350 15.49 -3.22 -25.52
C ASN A 350 15.89 -3.19 -24.04
N GLN A 351 15.07 -2.55 -23.19
CA GLN A 351 15.01 -2.82 -21.75
C GLN A 351 13.61 -2.66 -21.09
N LEU A 352 12.42 -2.79 -21.70
CA LEU A 352 11.88 -3.77 -22.65
C LEU A 352 10.31 -3.67 -22.90
N ILE A 353 9.47 -2.90 -22.15
CA ILE A 353 8.09 -2.23 -22.33
C ILE A 353 7.63 -1.66 -20.92
N TYR A 354 6.37 -1.54 -20.43
CA TYR A 354 6.05 -0.97 -19.06
C TYR A 354 4.57 -1.09 -18.56
N ILE A 355 4.26 -1.74 -17.40
CA ILE A 355 2.86 -1.85 -16.83
C ILE A 355 2.80 -1.94 -15.25
N ASN A 356 1.68 -1.53 -14.63
CA ASN A 356 1.32 -1.52 -13.18
C ASN A 356 0.99 -2.91 -12.59
N LYS A 357 0.17 -3.66 -13.31
CA LYS A 357 -0.09 -5.07 -13.06
C LYS A 357 1.01 -5.85 -13.77
N SER A 358 1.61 -6.82 -13.09
CA SER A 358 2.57 -7.73 -13.69
C SER A 358 2.02 -8.34 -14.98
N VAL A 359 2.80 -8.42 -16.06
CA VAL A 359 2.33 -8.79 -17.41
C VAL A 359 3.23 -9.81 -18.09
N VAL A 360 2.59 -10.62 -18.91
CA VAL A 360 3.19 -11.61 -19.81
C VAL A 360 3.26 -11.02 -21.21
N TYR A 361 4.47 -10.91 -21.76
CA TYR A 361 4.70 -10.57 -23.17
C TYR A 361 5.05 -11.82 -23.98
N CYS A 362 4.58 -11.85 -25.23
CA CYS A 362 4.82 -12.92 -26.22
C CYS A 362 4.96 -12.24 -27.59
N GLY A 363 6.19 -11.92 -28.00
CA GLY A 363 6.44 -11.14 -29.22
C GLY A 363 5.62 -9.85 -29.26
N ASN A 364 4.81 -9.67 -30.31
CA ASN A 364 3.92 -8.52 -30.47
C ASN A 364 2.55 -8.69 -29.76
N LYS A 365 2.47 -9.49 -28.68
CA LYS A 365 1.27 -9.68 -27.86
C LYS A 365 1.58 -9.54 -26.37
N MET A 366 0.56 -9.15 -25.60
CA MET A 366 0.60 -9.04 -24.15
C MET A 366 -0.65 -9.65 -23.49
N TRP A 367 -0.50 -10.20 -22.29
CA TRP A 367 -1.61 -10.67 -21.45
C TRP A 367 -1.44 -10.19 -20.01
N VAL A 368 -2.53 -9.66 -19.45
CA VAL A 368 -2.61 -9.26 -18.04
C VAL A 368 -3.25 -10.39 -17.23
N PRO A 369 -2.62 -10.84 -16.13
CA PRO A 369 -3.23 -11.74 -15.16
C PRO A 369 -4.65 -11.35 -14.78
N GLY A 370 -5.56 -12.32 -14.84
CA GLY A 370 -6.98 -12.13 -14.57
C GLY A 370 -7.78 -11.44 -15.68
N GLU A 371 -7.19 -11.08 -16.83
CA GLU A 371 -7.95 -10.77 -18.04
C GLU A 371 -8.22 -12.04 -18.87
N ASP A 372 -9.31 -12.01 -19.63
CA ASP A 372 -9.70 -13.15 -20.46
C ASP A 372 -8.98 -13.19 -21.81
N ASN A 373 -8.77 -12.03 -22.42
CA ASN A 373 -8.22 -11.88 -23.76
C ASN A 373 -6.73 -11.52 -23.73
N ILE A 374 -5.99 -12.03 -24.71
CA ILE A 374 -4.67 -11.53 -25.11
C ILE A 374 -4.89 -10.24 -25.94
N LYS A 375 -4.00 -9.26 -25.82
CA LYS A 375 -4.02 -7.98 -26.56
C LYS A 375 -2.77 -7.87 -27.42
N ASP A 376 -2.84 -7.11 -28.50
CA ASP A 376 -1.67 -6.77 -29.30
C ASP A 376 -0.80 -5.73 -28.59
N ASN A 377 0.52 -5.87 -28.75
CA ASN A 377 1.55 -5.03 -28.16
C ASN A 377 1.97 -3.97 -29.17
N GLU A 378 1.26 -2.84 -29.20
CA GLU A 378 1.67 -1.67 -29.95
C GLU A 378 2.92 -1.04 -29.28
N ASN A 379 3.85 -0.49 -30.09
CA ASN A 379 5.11 0.05 -29.57
C ASN A 379 4.89 1.19 -28.58
N TYR A 380 5.25 0.97 -27.32
CA TYR A 380 5.09 1.95 -26.25
C TYR A 380 6.36 2.09 -25.40
N SER A 381 7.09 3.20 -25.59
CA SER A 381 7.95 3.79 -24.54
C SER A 381 7.11 4.42 -23.42
N THR A 382 5.87 3.94 -23.23
CA THR A 382 4.71 4.77 -22.91
C THR A 382 3.82 4.14 -21.84
N ILE A 383 3.83 4.72 -20.64
CA ILE A 383 2.88 4.43 -19.57
C ILE A 383 1.49 4.92 -20.00
N LYS A 384 0.43 4.15 -19.75
CA LYS A 384 -0.96 4.61 -19.90
C LYS A 384 -1.74 4.43 -18.59
N ILE A 385 -1.98 5.54 -17.89
CA ILE A 385 -2.68 5.58 -16.59
C ILE A 385 -4.13 5.96 -16.86
N LYS A 386 -5.07 5.04 -16.62
CA LYS A 386 -6.51 5.27 -16.82
C LYS A 386 -7.15 5.86 -15.56
N LYS A 387 -7.80 7.02 -15.66
CA LYS A 387 -8.58 7.63 -14.57
C LYS A 387 -10.05 7.83 -14.96
N ILE A 388 -10.89 8.14 -13.98
CA ILE A 388 -12.32 8.38 -14.21
C ILE A 388 -12.47 9.75 -14.90
N GLY A 389 -12.66 9.72 -16.23
CA GLY A 389 -12.92 10.89 -17.06
C GLY A 389 -11.81 11.24 -18.06
N TYR A 390 -10.60 10.70 -17.91
CA TYR A 390 -9.47 10.89 -18.82
C TYR A 390 -8.39 9.80 -18.64
N ASP A 391 -7.60 9.57 -19.68
CA ASP A 391 -6.37 8.77 -19.62
C ASP A 391 -5.16 9.71 -19.65
N ILE A 392 -4.07 9.35 -18.95
CA ILE A 392 -2.76 10.01 -19.04
C ILE A 392 -1.80 9.09 -19.77
N VAL A 393 -1.01 9.64 -20.70
CA VAL A 393 -0.06 8.93 -21.55
C VAL A 393 1.34 9.51 -21.29
N ILE A 394 2.31 8.72 -20.82
CA ILE A 394 3.65 9.22 -20.44
C ILE A 394 4.72 8.44 -21.20
N CYS A 395 5.43 9.06 -22.15
CA CYS A 395 6.56 8.44 -22.84
C CYS A 395 7.88 8.81 -22.16
N ILE A 396 8.70 7.83 -21.76
CA ILE A 396 10.04 8.08 -21.22
C ILE A 396 11.09 7.79 -22.30
N HIS A 397 12.06 8.69 -22.42
CA HIS A 397 13.22 8.57 -23.28
C HIS A 397 14.46 8.98 -22.48
N SER A 398 15.66 8.65 -22.97
CA SER A 398 16.92 8.88 -22.23
C SER A 398 17.15 10.34 -21.82
N ASN A 399 16.67 11.30 -22.62
CA ASN A 399 16.94 12.74 -22.47
C ASN A 399 15.67 13.58 -22.29
N PHE A 400 14.47 12.99 -22.39
CA PHE A 400 13.20 13.70 -22.21
C PHE A 400 12.07 12.76 -21.76
N ILE A 401 11.05 13.33 -21.15
CA ILE A 401 9.78 12.67 -20.82
C ILE A 401 8.64 13.45 -21.48
N GLN A 402 7.83 12.77 -22.28
CA GLN A 402 6.61 13.32 -22.85
C GLN A 402 5.41 12.92 -21.98
N ILE A 403 4.48 13.84 -21.71
CA ILE A 403 3.24 13.57 -20.98
C ILE A 403 2.08 14.19 -21.77
N ASN A 404 1.20 13.32 -22.27
CA ASN A 404 0.20 13.61 -23.30
C ASN A 404 0.88 14.31 -24.50
N ASP A 405 0.50 15.55 -24.81
CA ASP A 405 1.06 16.34 -25.91
C ASP A 405 2.23 17.27 -25.49
N GLN A 406 2.67 17.21 -24.23
CA GLN A 406 3.74 18.07 -23.68
C GLN A 406 5.06 17.30 -23.53
N THR A 407 6.20 17.94 -23.81
CA THR A 407 7.53 17.34 -23.67
C THR A 407 8.37 18.13 -22.66
N PHE A 408 9.04 17.40 -21.76
CA PHE A 408 9.93 17.95 -20.73
C PHE A 408 11.32 17.32 -20.87
N GLU A 409 12.37 18.12 -21.01
CA GLU A 409 13.76 17.64 -21.03
C GLU A 409 14.19 17.18 -19.63
N ILE A 410 15.08 16.18 -19.56
CA ILE A 410 15.65 15.65 -18.31
C ILE A 410 17.18 15.57 -18.38
N ASP A 411 17.86 15.83 -17.26
CA ASP A 411 19.33 15.92 -17.17
C ASP A 411 20.00 14.67 -16.57
N ILE A 412 19.30 13.52 -16.58
CA ILE A 412 19.75 12.28 -15.94
C ILE A 412 19.66 11.06 -16.87
N GLU A 413 20.61 10.15 -16.75
CA GLU A 413 20.56 8.85 -17.41
C GLU A 413 19.66 7.93 -16.58
N THR A 414 18.37 7.88 -16.93
CA THR A 414 17.35 7.16 -16.16
C THR A 414 17.62 5.65 -16.20
N ASN A 415 18.06 5.08 -15.08
CA ASN A 415 18.44 3.68 -14.90
C ASN A 415 17.45 2.88 -14.04
N ASP A 416 16.63 3.55 -13.21
CA ASP A 416 15.49 2.96 -12.47
C ASP A 416 14.43 4.05 -12.24
N TRP A 417 13.20 3.69 -11.90
CA TRP A 417 12.11 4.68 -11.72
C TRP A 417 10.82 4.13 -11.11
N TYR A 418 10.03 5.03 -10.50
CA TYR A 418 8.87 4.68 -9.66
C TYR A 418 7.68 5.59 -9.95
N VAL A 419 6.51 5.00 -10.24
CA VAL A 419 5.27 5.74 -10.53
C VAL A 419 4.34 5.78 -9.33
N ASP A 420 3.78 6.96 -9.10
CA ASP A 420 2.89 7.30 -8.00
C ASP A 420 1.57 7.85 -8.55
N GLU A 421 0.69 6.94 -8.99
CA GLU A 421 -0.61 7.27 -9.61
C GLU A 421 -1.55 8.03 -8.68
N LEU A 422 -1.40 7.81 -7.36
CA LEU A 422 -2.15 8.51 -6.32
C LEU A 422 -1.78 9.99 -6.28
N ASN A 423 -0.50 10.33 -6.42
CA ASN A 423 -0.01 11.70 -6.32
C ASN A 423 0.28 12.38 -7.66
N GLU A 424 0.01 11.69 -8.77
CA GLU A 424 0.18 12.18 -10.16
C GLU A 424 1.62 12.58 -10.49
N ARG A 425 2.57 11.71 -10.11
CA ARG A 425 4.00 11.91 -10.36
C ARG A 425 4.75 10.61 -10.61
N ILE A 426 5.93 10.76 -11.21
CA ILE A 426 6.95 9.75 -11.40
C ILE A 426 8.27 10.22 -10.79
N ILE A 427 9.04 9.30 -10.21
CA ILE A 427 10.42 9.52 -9.74
C ILE A 427 11.35 8.79 -10.70
N LEU A 428 12.13 9.54 -11.49
CA LEU A 428 13.18 9.02 -12.36
C LEU A 428 14.50 8.95 -11.58
N VAL A 429 15.34 7.93 -11.78
CA VAL A 429 16.52 7.66 -10.94
C VAL A 429 17.75 7.37 -11.80
N ASP A 430 18.86 8.00 -11.46
CA ASP A 430 20.18 7.76 -12.05
C ASP A 430 21.16 7.40 -10.91
N PHE A 431 21.55 6.13 -10.85
CA PHE A 431 22.48 5.63 -9.84
C PHE A 431 23.94 6.05 -10.08
N ASN A 432 24.30 6.41 -11.33
CA ASN A 432 25.66 6.82 -11.70
C ASN A 432 25.90 8.28 -11.28
N GLN A 433 24.97 9.18 -11.65
CA GLN A 433 24.99 10.56 -11.17
C GLN A 433 24.57 10.66 -9.69
N ARG A 434 23.84 9.67 -9.18
CA ARG A 434 23.22 9.61 -7.84
C ARG A 434 22.17 10.70 -7.66
N LYS A 435 21.40 10.94 -8.72
CA LYS A 435 20.27 11.89 -8.79
C LYS A 435 18.96 11.13 -8.85
N ALA A 436 17.88 11.78 -8.40
CA ALA A 436 16.54 11.47 -8.88
C ALA A 436 15.81 12.76 -9.30
N LEU A 437 14.93 12.67 -10.29
CA LEU A 437 14.01 13.75 -10.69
C LEU A 437 12.59 13.34 -10.32
N VAL A 438 11.82 14.25 -9.74
CA VAL A 438 10.38 14.04 -9.51
C VAL A 438 9.59 14.87 -10.50
N VAL A 439 8.72 14.23 -11.28
CA VAL A 439 8.01 14.84 -12.42
C VAL A 439 6.51 14.67 -12.21
N SER A 440 5.76 15.78 -12.21
CA SER A 440 4.29 15.84 -12.20
C SER A 440 3.74 15.47 -13.58
N PHE A 441 2.63 14.74 -13.62
CA PHE A 441 1.91 14.44 -14.86
C PHE A 441 1.24 15.68 -15.48
N ASN A 442 1.04 16.74 -14.68
CA ASN A 442 0.31 17.94 -15.08
C ASN A 442 1.24 19.14 -15.30
N ASP A 443 2.37 19.20 -14.59
CA ASP A 443 3.23 20.39 -14.51
C ASP A 443 4.69 20.14 -14.96
N GLY A 444 5.08 18.90 -15.26
CA GLY A 444 6.45 18.54 -15.61
C GLY A 444 7.40 18.39 -14.42
N VAL A 445 8.70 18.62 -14.62
CA VAL A 445 9.74 18.40 -13.60
C VAL A 445 9.54 19.35 -12.41
N LEU A 446 9.31 18.79 -11.23
CA LEU A 446 9.05 19.54 -9.99
C LEU A 446 10.33 19.96 -9.28
N PHE A 447 11.29 19.03 -9.15
CA PHE A 447 12.60 19.23 -8.50
C PHE A 447 13.51 18.01 -8.70
N SER A 448 14.80 18.20 -8.44
CA SER A 448 15.81 17.14 -8.33
C SER A 448 16.11 16.79 -6.86
N ILE A 449 16.62 15.58 -6.66
CA ILE A 449 17.06 15.01 -5.37
C ILE A 449 18.50 14.50 -5.56
N ILE A 450 19.38 14.77 -4.59
CA ILE A 450 20.70 14.12 -4.49
C ILE A 450 20.57 12.92 -3.54
N LEU A 451 20.92 11.73 -4.02
CA LEU A 451 20.72 10.45 -3.31
C LEU A 451 21.92 10.07 -2.44
N GLY A 452 23.14 10.35 -2.92
CA GLY A 452 24.40 9.90 -2.33
C GLY A 452 25.45 11.02 -2.19
N SER A 453 26.69 10.62 -1.93
CA SER A 453 27.88 11.50 -1.91
C SER A 453 29.03 10.79 -2.63
N ASP A 454 30.14 11.49 -2.92
CA ASP A 454 31.30 10.90 -3.61
C ASP A 454 32.07 9.82 -2.81
N SER A 455 31.62 9.55 -1.59
CA SER A 455 32.13 8.52 -0.70
C SER A 455 31.42 7.16 -0.80
N GLU A 456 30.23 7.09 -1.40
CA GLU A 456 29.34 5.92 -1.32
C GLU A 456 28.60 5.65 -2.65
N ILE A 457 28.39 4.38 -2.98
CA ILE A 457 27.72 3.93 -4.20
C ILE A 457 26.24 3.67 -3.89
N VAL A 458 25.31 4.28 -4.65
CA VAL A 458 23.88 3.94 -4.55
C VAL A 458 23.64 2.55 -5.12
N ARG A 459 23.07 1.66 -4.30
CA ARG A 459 22.76 0.26 -4.64
C ARG A 459 21.30 0.03 -5.03
N GLY A 460 20.43 1.00 -4.74
CA GLY A 460 19.00 0.97 -5.02
C GLY A 460 18.25 1.92 -4.09
N ILE A 461 16.94 2.07 -4.31
CA ILE A 461 16.06 2.83 -3.42
C ILE A 461 14.77 2.05 -3.14
N ILE A 462 14.08 2.38 -2.05
CA ILE A 462 12.75 1.84 -1.71
C ILE A 462 11.83 3.02 -1.39
N VAL A 463 10.72 3.12 -2.13
CA VAL A 463 9.70 4.16 -1.93
C VAL A 463 8.56 3.60 -1.09
N ASN A 464 8.32 4.17 0.09
CA ASN A 464 7.06 3.95 0.81
C ASN A 464 6.10 5.09 0.46
N LEU A 465 5.16 4.81 -0.46
CA LEU A 465 4.18 5.78 -0.96
C LEU A 465 3.14 6.18 0.09
N PHE A 466 2.84 5.32 1.07
CA PHE A 466 1.85 5.58 2.12
C PHE A 466 2.39 6.46 3.25
N GLU A 467 3.66 6.28 3.62
CA GLU A 467 4.34 7.11 4.63
C GLU A 467 5.20 8.23 4.03
N TYR A 468 5.15 8.44 2.71
CA TYR A 468 5.86 9.55 2.05
C TYR A 468 7.37 9.54 2.37
N LYS A 469 7.98 8.35 2.33
CA LYS A 469 9.39 8.11 2.64
C LYS A 469 10.13 7.53 1.43
N LEU A 470 11.39 7.93 1.28
CA LEU A 470 12.32 7.34 0.32
C LEU A 470 13.56 6.86 1.07
N TYR A 471 13.77 5.55 1.09
CA TYR A 471 14.98 4.93 1.63
C TYR A 471 15.99 4.78 0.50
N VAL A 472 17.14 5.46 0.58
CA VAL A 472 18.27 5.28 -0.34
C VAL A 472 19.24 4.28 0.27
N ILE A 473 19.51 3.20 -0.44
CA ILE A 473 20.45 2.16 -0.06
C ILE A 473 21.81 2.51 -0.65
N LEU A 474 22.79 2.73 0.21
CA LEU A 474 24.19 2.91 -0.18
C LEU A 474 24.98 1.63 0.11
N ASP A 475 26.26 1.57 -0.26
CA ASP A 475 27.07 0.36 -0.06
C ASP A 475 27.30 0.02 1.42
N LYS A 476 27.24 1.02 2.33
CA LYS A 476 27.42 0.85 3.79
C LYS A 476 26.37 1.53 4.67
N SER A 477 25.58 2.47 4.14
CA SER A 477 24.56 3.19 4.91
C SER A 477 23.18 3.13 4.27
N VAL A 478 22.15 3.46 5.06
CA VAL A 478 20.81 3.75 4.54
C VAL A 478 20.45 5.18 4.93
N ARG A 479 20.07 5.98 3.94
CA ARG A 479 19.58 7.35 4.13
C ARG A 479 18.06 7.36 3.94
N LEU A 480 17.35 7.89 4.92
CA LEU A 480 15.93 8.21 4.82
C LEU A 480 15.80 9.67 4.36
N LEU A 481 15.09 9.85 3.25
CA LEU A 481 14.54 11.14 2.86
C LEU A 481 13.06 11.13 3.26
N GLN A 482 12.73 11.92 4.28
CA GLN A 482 11.36 12.14 4.73
C GLN A 482 10.84 13.45 4.15
N PHE A 483 9.65 13.39 3.56
CA PHE A 483 9.06 14.49 2.81
C PHE A 483 7.99 15.18 3.66
N GLY A 484 8.05 16.51 3.78
CA GLY A 484 6.97 17.31 4.35
C GLY A 484 6.73 17.12 5.85
N ASN A 485 7.69 17.58 6.66
CA ASN A 485 7.43 17.99 8.05
C ASN A 485 6.72 19.36 8.09
#